data_AF-A0A7L4GSL3-F1
#
_entry.id   AF-A0A7L4GSL3-F1
#
_cell.length_a   1.000
_cell.length_b   1.000
_cell.length_c   1.000
_cell.angle_alpha   90.00
_cell.angle_beta   90.00
_cell.angle_gamma   90.00
#
_symmetry.space_group_name_H-M   'P 1'
#
loop_
_entity.id
_entity.type
_entity.pdbx_description
1 polymer ?
#
loop_
_entity_poly.entity_id
_entity_poly.type
_entity_poly.pdbx_seq_one_letter_code
_entity_poly.pdbx_strand_id
1 'polypeptide(L)'
;MDRFVVRRARCPESPRRAGPAPRAYRQATLESLKAVVVVEDIKRWKSMLELPGQPKENLIEALEELKKKIPSKEVLLSTKIGHTVNKMRKHSDHDVASLAKDIYTEWRTFIKEHSNKPSIEVRSDPKTEAFRKNVRKLLCEALDLEIDHPLAENIEREAFHLSSRLISGPYRRMMRALVFSLKHKPEIRAEVKTGTLTVPAFVQSHKK
;
A
#
# COMPACT_ATOMS: atom_id res chain seq x y z
N MET A 1 -17.34 15.19 66.47
CA MET A 1 -16.58 13.93 66.41
C MET A 1 -15.81 13.92 65.10
N ASP A 2 -14.53 14.22 65.16
CA ASP A 2 -13.67 14.39 63.98
C ASP A 2 -13.29 13.04 63.37
N ARG A 3 -13.53 12.90 62.07
CA ARG A 3 -13.13 11.75 61.28
C ARG A 3 -11.65 11.90 60.89
N PHE A 4 -10.76 11.22 61.60
CA PHE A 4 -9.34 11.20 61.22
C PHE A 4 -9.13 10.42 59.92
N VAL A 5 -8.51 11.06 58.93
CA VAL A 5 -8.03 10.41 57.71
C VAL A 5 -6.71 9.70 58.03
N VAL A 6 -6.75 8.38 58.18
CA VAL A 6 -5.55 7.57 58.37
C VAL A 6 -4.83 7.41 57.02
N ARG A 7 -3.68 8.06 56.85
CA ARG A 7 -2.81 7.85 55.68
C ARG A 7 -2.11 6.49 55.83
N ARG A 8 -2.58 5.46 55.12
CA ARG A 8 -1.81 4.22 54.93
C ARG A 8 -0.64 4.47 53.97
N ALA A 9 0.54 3.92 54.28
CA ALA A 9 1.68 3.92 53.37
C ALA A 9 1.32 3.19 52.06
N ARG A 10 1.79 3.71 50.91
CA ARG A 10 1.63 3.03 49.61
C ARG A 10 2.22 1.63 49.72
N CYS A 11 1.40 0.61 49.44
CA CYS A 11 1.90 -0.74 49.21
C CYS A 11 3.01 -0.70 48.14
N PRO A 12 4.09 -1.49 48.28
CA PRO A 12 5.08 -1.62 47.21
C PRO A 12 4.35 -2.13 45.96
N GLU A 13 4.54 -1.42 44.83
CA GLU A 13 4.01 -1.84 43.54
C GLU A 13 4.40 -3.32 43.31
N SER A 14 3.39 -4.17 43.09
CA SER A 14 3.59 -5.53 42.60
C SER A 14 4.56 -5.50 41.41
N PRO A 15 5.52 -6.43 41.30
CA PRO A 15 6.52 -6.40 40.25
C PRO A 15 5.81 -6.37 38.89
N ARG A 16 6.05 -5.29 38.14
CA ARG A 16 5.53 -5.13 36.78
C ARG A 16 5.98 -6.36 35.98
N ARG A 17 5.04 -7.09 35.39
CA ARG A 17 5.36 -8.22 34.51
C ARG A 17 6.38 -7.74 33.48
N ALA A 18 7.52 -8.43 33.39
CA ALA A 18 8.54 -8.14 32.40
C ALA A 18 7.87 -8.12 31.01
N GLY A 19 8.10 -7.05 30.25
CA GLY A 19 7.60 -6.94 28.89
C GLY A 19 8.14 -8.11 28.04
N PRO A 20 7.39 -8.54 27.01
CA PRO A 20 7.87 -9.59 26.11
C PRO A 20 9.24 -9.20 25.53
N ALA A 21 10.14 -10.19 25.45
CA ALA A 21 11.49 -9.99 24.94
C ALA A 21 11.47 -9.29 23.55
N PRO A 22 12.43 -8.40 23.26
CA PRO A 22 12.49 -7.71 21.98
C PRO A 22 12.57 -8.73 20.85
N ARG A 23 11.62 -8.67 19.91
CA ARG A 23 11.63 -9.52 18.73
C ARG A 23 12.87 -9.18 17.90
N ALA A 24 13.76 -10.14 17.74
CA ALA A 24 14.90 -10.03 16.83
C ALA A 24 14.38 -10.11 15.38
N TYR A 25 14.10 -8.96 14.78
CA TYR A 25 13.79 -8.88 13.36
C TYR A 25 15.09 -9.04 12.58
N ARG A 26 15.22 -10.13 11.81
CA ARG A 26 16.29 -10.26 10.81
C ARG A 26 15.77 -9.73 9.48
N GLN A 27 16.57 -8.92 8.79
CA GLN A 27 16.23 -8.45 7.45
C GLN A 27 16.21 -9.65 6.49
N ALA A 28 15.11 -9.82 5.77
CA ALA A 28 15.01 -10.83 4.71
C ALA A 28 15.70 -10.30 3.44
N THR A 29 16.50 -11.13 2.77
CA THR A 29 17.06 -10.84 1.45
C THR A 29 15.98 -10.95 0.37
N LEU A 30 16.10 -10.18 -0.70
CA LEU A 30 15.11 -10.16 -1.79
C LEU A 30 14.86 -11.55 -2.38
N GLU A 31 15.91 -12.34 -2.55
CA GLU A 31 15.86 -13.71 -3.06
C GLU A 31 15.16 -14.70 -2.11
N SER A 32 15.04 -14.39 -0.83
CA SER A 32 14.32 -15.26 0.12
C SER A 32 12.80 -15.16 -0.03
N LEU A 33 12.30 -14.11 -0.69
CA LEU A 33 10.87 -13.89 -0.87
C LEU A 33 10.30 -14.86 -1.92
N LYS A 34 9.14 -15.45 -1.62
CA LYS A 34 8.48 -16.43 -2.51
C LYS A 34 8.06 -15.83 -3.85
N ALA A 35 7.60 -14.57 -3.85
CA ALA A 35 7.10 -13.89 -5.05
C ALA A 35 8.20 -13.26 -5.92
N VAL A 36 9.43 -13.17 -5.40
CA VAL A 36 10.57 -12.67 -6.16
C VAL A 36 11.24 -13.86 -6.83
N VAL A 37 11.20 -13.88 -8.16
CA VAL A 37 11.76 -14.95 -8.97
C VAL A 37 12.75 -14.39 -9.96
N VAL A 38 13.93 -15.02 -10.03
CA VAL A 38 14.95 -14.74 -11.03
C VAL A 38 14.52 -15.41 -12.33
N VAL A 39 14.36 -14.62 -13.39
CA VAL A 39 13.82 -15.11 -14.67
C VAL A 39 14.74 -16.15 -15.33
N GLU A 40 16.05 -15.99 -15.19
CA GLU A 40 17.02 -16.97 -15.72
C GLU A 40 16.92 -18.33 -15.03
N ASP A 41 16.68 -18.37 -13.71
CA ASP A 41 16.48 -19.62 -13.01
C ASP A 41 15.22 -20.36 -13.51
N ILE A 42 14.13 -19.62 -13.78
CA ILE A 42 12.93 -20.21 -14.39
C ILE A 42 13.23 -20.82 -15.76
N LYS A 43 13.99 -20.12 -16.60
CA LYS A 43 14.38 -20.64 -17.92
C LYS A 43 15.28 -21.88 -17.79
N ARG A 44 16.17 -21.89 -16.79
CA ARG A 44 17.03 -23.04 -16.48
C ARG A 44 16.19 -24.25 -16.06
N TRP A 45 15.29 -24.11 -15.08
CA TRP A 45 14.39 -25.18 -14.64
C TRP A 45 13.46 -25.64 -15.76
N LYS A 46 12.94 -24.71 -16.56
CA LYS A 46 12.15 -25.05 -17.75
C LYS A 46 12.92 -25.96 -18.69
N SER A 47 14.17 -25.61 -19.01
CA SER A 47 15.00 -26.40 -19.92
C SER A 47 15.26 -27.79 -19.35
N MET A 48 15.51 -27.91 -18.03
CA MET A 48 15.67 -29.21 -17.37
C MET A 48 14.39 -30.08 -17.42
N LEU A 49 13.21 -29.47 -17.33
CA LEU A 49 11.92 -30.19 -17.41
C LEU A 49 11.49 -30.53 -18.85
N GLU A 50 11.97 -29.80 -19.85
CA GLU A 50 11.62 -30.05 -21.25
C GLU A 50 12.48 -31.13 -21.91
N LEU A 51 13.70 -31.35 -21.42
CA LEU A 51 14.62 -32.33 -21.97
C LEU A 51 14.12 -33.77 -21.76
N PRO A 52 13.93 -34.56 -22.83
CA PRO A 52 13.54 -35.96 -22.71
C PRO A 52 14.71 -36.80 -22.19
N GLY A 53 14.43 -37.76 -21.29
CA GLY A 53 15.44 -38.70 -20.77
C GLY A 53 16.24 -38.23 -19.55
N GLN A 54 15.82 -37.16 -18.88
CA GLN A 54 16.37 -36.76 -17.58
C GLN A 54 16.09 -37.81 -16.49
N PRO A 55 17.00 -37.99 -15.52
CA PRO A 55 16.73 -38.86 -14.38
C PRO A 55 15.64 -38.24 -13.50
N LYS A 56 14.85 -39.10 -12.85
CA LYS A 56 13.73 -38.71 -11.99
C LYS A 56 14.11 -37.71 -10.90
N GLU A 57 15.32 -37.84 -10.35
CA GLU A 57 15.81 -37.04 -9.22
C GLU A 57 15.96 -35.57 -9.62
N ASN A 58 16.51 -35.30 -10.81
CA ASN A 58 16.65 -33.95 -11.34
C ASN A 58 15.29 -33.29 -11.60
N LEU A 59 14.30 -34.07 -12.05
CA LEU A 59 12.95 -33.54 -12.27
C LEU A 59 12.29 -33.15 -10.95
N ILE A 60 12.46 -33.97 -9.91
CA ILE A 60 11.96 -33.68 -8.57
C ILE A 60 12.66 -32.45 -8.00
N GLU A 61 13.99 -32.38 -8.06
CA GLU A 61 14.77 -31.23 -7.57
C GLU A 61 14.32 -29.93 -8.25
N ALA A 62 14.16 -29.94 -9.57
CA ALA A 62 13.69 -28.77 -10.32
C ALA A 62 12.26 -28.35 -9.91
N LEU A 63 11.37 -29.32 -9.68
CA LEU A 63 10.00 -29.04 -9.22
C LEU A 63 9.98 -28.54 -7.76
N GLU A 64 10.85 -29.05 -6.88
CA GLU A 64 10.96 -28.58 -5.50
C GLU A 64 11.46 -27.14 -5.42
N GLU A 65 12.46 -26.77 -6.23
CA GLU A 65 12.90 -25.38 -6.34
C GLU A 65 11.81 -24.47 -6.90
N LEU A 66 11.08 -24.94 -7.93
CA LEU A 66 9.93 -24.22 -8.47
C LEU A 66 8.81 -24.05 -7.44
N LYS A 67 8.58 -25.02 -6.55
CA LYS A 67 7.57 -24.93 -5.48
C LYS A 67 7.91 -23.86 -4.44
N LYS A 68 9.20 -23.59 -4.19
CA LYS A 68 9.62 -22.50 -3.28
C LYS A 68 9.25 -21.12 -3.81
N LYS A 69 9.02 -21.01 -5.13
CA LYS A 69 8.79 -19.75 -5.85
C LYS A 69 7.39 -19.68 -6.43
N ILE A 70 6.81 -18.48 -6.42
CA ILE A 70 5.50 -18.20 -7.04
C ILE A 70 5.71 -17.13 -8.09
N PRO A 71 5.90 -17.51 -9.37
CA PRO A 71 6.12 -16.55 -10.45
C PRO A 71 4.90 -15.67 -10.69
N SER A 72 5.13 -14.42 -11.10
CA SER A 72 4.06 -13.51 -11.49
C SER A 72 3.39 -13.93 -12.80
N LYS A 73 2.17 -13.42 -13.05
CA LYS A 73 1.42 -13.70 -14.28
C LYS A 73 2.23 -13.40 -15.54
N GLU A 74 2.94 -12.27 -15.57
CA GLU A 74 3.77 -11.84 -16.70
C GLU A 74 4.94 -12.80 -16.95
N VAL A 75 5.58 -13.28 -15.88
CA VAL A 75 6.68 -14.24 -15.97
C VAL A 75 6.20 -15.61 -16.46
N LEU A 76 5.04 -16.07 -16.00
CA LEU A 76 4.44 -17.32 -16.50
C LEU A 76 4.07 -17.23 -17.99
N LEU A 77 3.57 -16.08 -18.44
CA LEU A 77 3.22 -15.84 -19.85
C LEU A 77 4.45 -15.79 -20.75
N SER A 78 5.52 -15.09 -20.32
CA SER A 78 6.74 -14.93 -21.12
C SER A 78 7.54 -16.23 -21.21
N THR A 79 7.74 -16.91 -20.08
CA THR A 79 8.55 -18.14 -20.03
C THR A 79 7.80 -19.37 -20.49
N LYS A 80 6.46 -19.37 -20.42
CA LYS A 80 5.59 -20.52 -20.70
C LYS A 80 5.84 -21.73 -19.79
N ILE A 81 6.53 -21.56 -18.67
CA ILE A 81 6.83 -22.63 -17.70
C ILE A 81 5.57 -23.30 -17.16
N GLY A 82 4.47 -22.56 -17.05
CA GLY A 82 3.18 -23.13 -16.63
C GLY A 82 2.67 -24.25 -17.56
N HIS A 83 2.97 -24.18 -18.86
CA HIS A 83 2.63 -25.27 -19.80
C HIS A 83 3.50 -26.49 -19.59
N THR A 84 4.80 -26.30 -19.34
CA THR A 84 5.76 -27.37 -19.04
C THR A 84 5.37 -28.10 -17.75
N VAL A 85 5.07 -27.38 -16.67
CA VAL A 85 4.58 -27.97 -15.41
C VAL A 85 3.25 -28.70 -15.63
N ASN A 86 2.34 -28.15 -16.44
CA ASN A 86 1.09 -28.84 -16.76
C ASN A 86 1.30 -30.14 -17.57
N LYS A 87 2.36 -30.22 -18.39
CA LYS A 87 2.77 -31.45 -19.06
C LYS A 87 3.32 -32.48 -18.06
N MET A 88 4.13 -32.04 -17.09
CA MET A 88 4.70 -32.91 -16.04
C MET A 88 3.64 -33.57 -15.15
N ARG A 89 2.43 -33.00 -15.05
CA ARG A 89 1.30 -33.65 -14.36
C ARG A 89 0.87 -34.98 -14.98
N LYS A 90 1.25 -35.26 -16.23
CA LYS A 90 0.96 -36.51 -16.94
C LYS A 90 2.20 -37.42 -17.05
N HIS A 91 3.24 -37.16 -16.25
CA HIS A 91 4.44 -37.98 -16.24
C HIS A 91 4.12 -39.39 -15.73
N SER A 92 4.91 -40.38 -16.16
CA SER A 92 4.74 -41.79 -15.80
C SER A 92 4.90 -42.02 -14.29
N ASP A 93 5.84 -41.31 -13.67
CA ASP A 93 6.09 -41.36 -12.22
C ASP A 93 5.05 -40.56 -11.43
N HIS A 94 4.44 -41.23 -10.45
CA HIS A 94 3.42 -40.62 -9.60
C HIS A 94 3.95 -39.46 -8.75
N ASP A 95 5.19 -39.55 -8.26
CA ASP A 95 5.78 -38.52 -7.39
C ASP A 95 5.99 -37.21 -8.14
N VAL A 96 6.55 -37.27 -9.35
CA VAL A 96 6.72 -36.12 -10.25
C VAL A 96 5.35 -35.52 -10.62
N ALA A 97 4.38 -36.38 -10.98
CA ALA A 97 3.05 -35.95 -11.37
C ALA A 97 2.27 -35.28 -10.23
N SER A 98 2.38 -35.80 -9.01
CA SER A 98 1.74 -35.25 -7.82
C SER A 98 2.34 -33.89 -7.45
N LEU A 99 3.67 -33.77 -7.43
CA LEU A 99 4.36 -32.52 -7.14
C LEU A 99 4.04 -31.43 -8.18
N ALA A 100 4.02 -31.78 -9.47
CA ALA A 100 3.63 -30.86 -10.53
C ALA A 100 2.15 -30.42 -10.42
N LYS A 101 1.26 -31.30 -9.93
CA LYS A 101 -0.15 -30.97 -9.70
C LYS A 101 -0.30 -29.96 -8.57
N ASP A 102 0.41 -30.15 -7.47
CA ASP A 102 0.42 -29.22 -6.33
C ASP A 102 0.88 -27.83 -6.77
N ILE A 103 2.02 -27.73 -7.46
CA ILE A 103 2.58 -26.47 -7.98
C ILE A 103 1.57 -25.78 -8.91
N TYR A 104 0.98 -26.53 -9.84
CA TYR A 104 -0.02 -25.99 -10.74
C TYR A 104 -1.24 -25.44 -10.00
N THR A 105 -1.73 -26.16 -8.99
CA THR A 105 -2.86 -25.70 -8.18
C THR A 105 -2.51 -24.45 -7.37
N GLU A 106 -1.34 -24.42 -6.73
CA GLU A 106 -0.86 -23.28 -5.93
C GLU A 106 -0.67 -22.03 -6.78
N TRP A 107 -0.04 -22.15 -7.96
CA TRP A 107 0.10 -21.00 -8.87
C TRP A 107 -1.26 -20.52 -9.37
N ARG A 108 -2.19 -21.43 -9.69
CA ARG A 108 -3.53 -21.08 -10.17
C ARG A 108 -4.38 -20.40 -9.09
N THR A 109 -4.37 -20.91 -7.86
CA THR A 109 -5.10 -20.30 -6.74
C THR A 109 -4.51 -18.96 -6.38
N PHE A 110 -3.17 -18.85 -6.31
CA PHE A 110 -2.49 -17.60 -6.03
C PHE A 110 -2.87 -16.50 -7.03
N ILE A 111 -2.80 -16.79 -8.34
CA ILE A 111 -3.16 -15.81 -9.38
C ILE A 111 -4.64 -15.41 -9.28
N LYS A 112 -5.54 -16.36 -9.01
CA LYS A 112 -6.97 -16.10 -8.88
C LYS A 112 -7.30 -15.24 -7.64
N GLU A 113 -6.62 -15.48 -6.53
CA GLU A 113 -6.79 -14.70 -5.31
C GLU A 113 -6.20 -13.29 -5.44
N HIS A 114 -5.07 -13.17 -6.14
CA HIS A 114 -4.37 -11.90 -6.29
C HIS A 114 -4.83 -11.08 -7.50
N SER A 115 -5.61 -11.64 -8.44
CA SER A 115 -6.17 -10.89 -9.57
C SER A 115 -7.22 -9.86 -9.13
N ASN A 116 -7.90 -10.12 -8.01
CA ASN A 116 -8.99 -9.28 -7.51
C ASN A 116 -8.54 -8.37 -6.35
N LYS A 117 -7.24 -8.33 -6.05
CA LYS A 117 -6.75 -7.51 -4.95
C LYS A 117 -6.74 -6.05 -5.40
N PRO A 118 -7.55 -5.17 -4.79
CA PRO A 118 -7.52 -3.76 -5.15
C PRO A 118 -6.12 -3.21 -4.91
N SER A 119 -5.67 -2.28 -5.76
CA SER A 119 -4.45 -1.53 -5.53
C SER A 119 -4.50 -0.92 -4.13
N ILE A 120 -3.42 -1.06 -3.36
CA ILE A 120 -3.33 -0.49 -2.02
C ILE A 120 -3.30 1.04 -2.17
N GLU A 121 -4.46 1.67 -2.12
CA GLU A 121 -4.56 3.12 -2.00
C GLU A 121 -4.16 3.51 -0.58
N VAL A 122 -3.10 4.31 -0.46
CA VAL A 122 -2.73 4.93 0.82
C VAL A 122 -3.75 6.03 1.12
N ARG A 123 -4.87 5.64 1.74
CA ARG A 123 -5.90 6.56 2.20
C ARG A 123 -5.48 7.22 3.51
N SER A 124 -5.94 8.45 3.71
CA SER A 124 -5.76 9.13 5.00
C SER A 124 -6.72 8.54 6.04
N ASP A 125 -6.49 8.81 7.32
CA ASP A 125 -7.45 8.39 8.34
C ASP A 125 -8.83 9.05 8.12
N PRO A 126 -9.94 8.42 8.56
CA PRO A 126 -11.29 8.95 8.30
C PRO A 126 -11.52 10.37 8.81
N LYS A 127 -10.86 10.79 9.91
CA LYS A 127 -10.99 12.15 10.44
C LYS A 127 -10.31 13.16 9.51
N THR A 128 -9.14 12.80 8.99
CA THR A 128 -8.43 13.61 7.99
C THR A 128 -9.24 13.75 6.72
N GLU A 129 -9.82 12.67 6.20
CA GLU A 129 -10.68 12.73 5.01
C GLU A 129 -11.92 13.61 5.24
N ALA A 130 -12.61 13.45 6.38
CA ALA A 130 -13.78 14.26 6.71
C ALA A 130 -13.44 15.75 6.80
N PHE A 131 -12.31 16.11 7.44
CA PHE A 131 -11.88 17.50 7.52
C PHE A 131 -11.57 18.08 6.14
N ARG A 132 -10.85 17.33 5.29
CA ARG A 132 -10.52 17.76 3.92
C ARG A 132 -11.77 17.97 3.08
N LYS A 133 -12.77 17.07 3.18
CA LYS A 133 -14.08 17.23 2.54
C LYS A 133 -14.79 18.51 3.01
N ASN A 134 -14.79 18.79 4.31
CA ASN A 134 -15.38 20.02 4.85
C ASN A 134 -14.68 21.28 4.32
N VAL A 135 -13.34 21.26 4.22
CA VAL A 135 -12.57 22.37 3.64
C VAL A 135 -12.92 22.59 2.17
N ARG A 136 -13.02 21.52 1.37
CA ARG A 136 -13.43 21.62 -0.04
C ARG A 136 -14.82 22.23 -0.18
N LYS A 137 -15.76 21.82 0.68
CA LYS A 137 -17.11 22.41 0.71
C LYS A 137 -17.05 23.92 0.99
N LEU A 138 -16.29 24.33 2.00
CA LEU A 138 -16.10 25.75 2.32
C LEU A 138 -15.42 26.55 1.21
N LEU A 139 -14.50 25.93 0.46
CA LEU A 139 -13.86 26.53 -0.71
C LEU A 139 -14.84 26.67 -1.89
N CYS A 140 -15.69 25.66 -2.14
CA CYS A 140 -16.74 25.74 -3.16
C CYS A 140 -17.74 26.85 -2.84
N GLU A 141 -18.16 26.95 -1.57
CA GLU A 141 -19.02 28.04 -1.08
C GLU A 141 -18.34 29.42 -1.23
N ALA A 142 -17.04 29.52 -0.94
CA ALA A 142 -16.32 30.78 -1.09
C ALA A 142 -16.10 31.20 -2.55
N LEU A 143 -16.03 30.22 -3.45
CA LEU A 143 -15.87 30.43 -4.88
C LEU A 143 -17.22 30.52 -5.60
N ASP A 144 -18.36 30.35 -4.95
CA ASP A 144 -19.68 30.25 -5.61
C ASP A 144 -19.68 29.21 -6.75
N LEU A 145 -19.09 28.04 -6.50
CA LEU A 145 -19.01 26.92 -7.46
C LEU A 145 -19.86 25.75 -6.98
N GLU A 146 -20.18 24.84 -7.91
CA GLU A 146 -20.83 23.57 -7.58
C GLU A 146 -19.99 22.73 -6.60
N ILE A 147 -20.67 21.89 -5.84
CA ILE A 147 -20.04 20.96 -4.89
C ILE A 147 -19.11 20.03 -5.69
N ASP A 148 -17.91 19.79 -5.15
CA ASP A 148 -16.86 18.96 -5.76
C ASP A 148 -16.24 19.51 -7.06
N HIS A 149 -16.21 20.83 -7.23
CA HIS A 149 -15.52 21.46 -8.35
C HIS A 149 -13.99 21.21 -8.33
N PRO A 150 -13.34 20.84 -9.46
CA PRO A 150 -11.90 20.52 -9.53
C PRO A 150 -10.96 21.62 -9.02
N LEU A 151 -11.34 22.90 -9.21
CA LEU A 151 -10.58 24.05 -8.73
C LEU A 151 -10.44 24.07 -7.20
N ALA A 152 -11.53 23.80 -6.48
CA ALA A 152 -11.52 23.76 -5.01
C ALA A 152 -10.71 22.57 -4.50
N GLU A 153 -10.77 21.43 -5.20
CA GLU A 153 -9.93 20.28 -4.89
C GLU A 153 -8.43 20.58 -5.13
N ASN A 154 -8.10 21.29 -6.20
CA ASN A 154 -6.72 21.66 -6.51
C ASN A 154 -6.12 22.58 -5.44
N ILE A 155 -6.85 23.64 -5.06
CA ILE A 155 -6.45 24.56 -3.97
C ILE A 155 -6.22 23.78 -2.67
N GLU A 156 -7.11 22.84 -2.35
CA GLU A 156 -7.01 22.03 -1.13
C GLU A 156 -5.76 21.13 -1.16
N ARG A 157 -5.52 20.44 -2.28
CA ARG A 157 -4.38 19.54 -2.47
C ARG A 157 -3.04 20.28 -2.39
N GLU A 158 -2.94 21.45 -3.01
CA GLU A 158 -1.73 22.28 -2.95
C GLU A 158 -1.43 22.76 -1.52
N ALA A 159 -2.44 23.25 -0.82
CA ALA A 159 -2.28 23.68 0.57
C ALA A 159 -1.94 22.50 1.52
N PHE A 160 -2.48 21.31 1.25
CA PHE A 160 -2.13 20.09 1.98
C PHE A 160 -0.69 19.65 1.70
N HIS A 161 -0.24 19.75 0.43
CA HIS A 161 1.13 19.46 0.03
C HIS A 161 2.14 20.37 0.74
N LEU A 162 1.90 21.69 0.73
CA LEU A 162 2.75 22.67 1.42
C LEU A 162 2.79 22.47 2.94
N SER A 163 1.74 21.89 3.52
CA SER A 163 1.63 21.60 4.96
C SER A 163 2.11 20.20 5.33
N SER A 164 3.11 19.69 4.61
CA SER A 164 3.74 18.38 4.80
C SER A 164 2.77 17.19 4.83
N ARG A 165 1.60 17.32 4.16
CA ARG A 165 0.55 16.29 4.10
C ARG A 165 0.00 15.93 5.48
N LEU A 166 -0.06 16.90 6.39
CA LEU A 166 -0.62 16.73 7.74
C LEU A 166 -1.65 17.82 8.03
N ILE A 167 -2.75 17.45 8.70
CA ILE A 167 -3.72 18.41 9.23
C ILE A 167 -3.17 19.04 10.52
N SER A 168 -2.11 19.81 10.36
CA SER A 168 -1.44 20.53 11.44
C SER A 168 -2.15 21.86 11.77
N GLY A 169 -1.80 22.49 12.89
CA GLY A 169 -2.27 23.84 13.23
C GLY A 169 -2.00 24.88 12.12
N PRO A 170 -0.79 24.92 11.51
CA PRO A 170 -0.51 25.74 10.33
C PRO A 170 -1.47 25.49 9.15
N TYR A 171 -1.72 24.23 8.79
CA TYR A 171 -2.66 23.88 7.72
C TYR A 171 -4.07 24.44 7.98
N ARG A 172 -4.59 24.26 9.19
CA ARG A 172 -5.92 24.79 9.57
C ARG A 172 -5.98 26.32 9.56
N ARG A 173 -4.88 27.00 9.89
CA ARG A 173 -4.78 28.47 9.82
C ARG A 173 -4.77 28.94 8.36
N MET A 174 -3.96 28.30 7.52
CA MET A 174 -3.86 28.62 6.10
C MET A 174 -5.20 28.42 5.39
N MET A 175 -5.89 27.29 5.62
CA MET A 175 -7.20 27.05 5.02
C MET A 175 -8.25 28.08 5.41
N ARG A 176 -8.28 28.50 6.68
CA ARG A 176 -9.17 29.58 7.13
C ARG A 176 -8.83 30.91 6.45
N ALA A 177 -7.55 31.22 6.31
CA ALA A 177 -7.10 32.44 5.64
C ALA A 177 -7.47 32.45 4.14
N LEU A 178 -7.32 31.31 3.46
CA LEU A 178 -7.71 31.12 2.06
C LEU A 178 -9.22 31.25 1.84
N VAL A 179 -10.02 30.57 2.67
CA VAL A 179 -11.49 30.68 2.60
C VAL A 179 -11.93 32.12 2.87
N PHE A 180 -11.32 32.78 3.87
CA PHE A 180 -11.65 34.17 4.20
C PHE A 180 -11.27 35.14 3.08
N SER A 181 -10.10 34.98 2.46
CA SER A 181 -9.68 35.84 1.34
C SER A 181 -10.61 35.69 0.14
N LEU A 182 -11.00 34.45 -0.21
CA LEU A 182 -11.94 34.20 -1.30
C LEU A 182 -13.35 34.74 -1.02
N LYS A 183 -13.83 34.67 0.23
CA LYS A 183 -15.15 35.19 0.61
C LYS A 183 -15.22 36.72 0.59
N HIS A 184 -14.16 37.41 1.02
CA HIS A 184 -14.22 38.86 1.26
C HIS A 184 -13.47 39.70 0.21
N LYS A 185 -12.67 39.10 -0.68
CA LYS A 185 -11.95 39.82 -1.75
C LYS A 185 -12.43 39.33 -3.12
N PRO A 186 -13.43 40.00 -3.73
CA PRO A 186 -14.01 39.55 -4.99
C PRO A 186 -13.04 39.59 -6.17
N GLU A 187 -12.04 40.49 -6.13
CA GLU A 187 -10.97 40.60 -7.14
C GLU A 187 -10.14 39.30 -7.21
N ILE A 188 -9.60 38.86 -6.07
CA ILE A 188 -8.83 37.61 -5.97
C ILE A 188 -9.68 36.41 -6.38
N ARG A 189 -10.95 36.38 -6.00
CA ARG A 189 -11.89 35.32 -6.42
C ARG A 189 -12.05 35.28 -7.93
N ALA A 190 -12.17 36.43 -8.60
CA ALA A 190 -12.26 36.50 -10.06
C ALA A 190 -10.94 36.08 -10.74
N GLU A 191 -9.79 36.51 -10.22
CA GLU A 191 -8.46 36.13 -10.72
C GLU A 191 -8.21 34.62 -10.64
N VAL A 192 -8.62 33.98 -9.53
CA VAL A 192 -8.50 32.53 -9.34
C VAL A 192 -9.47 31.77 -10.24
N LYS A 193 -10.69 32.29 -10.47
CA LYS A 193 -11.65 31.69 -11.41
C LYS A 193 -11.20 31.77 -12.87
N THR A 194 -10.64 32.92 -13.26
CA THR A 194 -10.16 33.16 -14.63
C THR A 194 -8.82 32.50 -14.92
N GLY A 195 -8.11 32.05 -13.87
CA GLY A 195 -6.79 31.43 -14.00
C GLY A 195 -5.64 32.44 -14.15
N THR A 196 -5.91 33.73 -14.02
CA THR A 196 -4.90 34.80 -14.04
C THR A 196 -3.92 34.63 -12.88
N LEU A 197 -4.45 34.25 -11.70
CA LEU A 197 -3.64 33.87 -10.56
C LEU A 197 -3.55 32.35 -10.47
N THR A 198 -2.32 31.82 -10.54
CA THR A 198 -2.11 30.37 -10.45
C THR A 198 -2.40 29.86 -9.04
N VAL A 199 -3.00 28.67 -8.93
CA VAL A 199 -3.33 28.03 -7.66
C VAL A 199 -2.10 27.90 -6.73
N PRO A 200 -0.92 27.47 -7.19
CA PRO A 200 0.27 27.39 -6.33
C PRO A 200 0.70 28.76 -5.79
N ALA A 201 0.72 29.80 -6.63
CA ALA A 201 1.11 31.15 -6.21
C ALA A 201 0.11 31.72 -5.19
N PHE A 202 -1.19 31.51 -5.44
CA PHE A 202 -2.24 31.91 -4.51
C PHE A 202 -2.06 31.23 -3.14
N VAL A 203 -1.90 29.91 -3.11
CA VAL A 203 -1.76 29.17 -1.86
C VAL A 203 -0.46 29.56 -1.13
N GLN A 204 0.65 29.74 -1.85
CA GLN A 204 1.93 30.15 -1.26
C GLN A 204 1.86 31.53 -0.60
N SER A 205 1.12 32.48 -1.17
CA SER A 205 0.93 33.82 -0.57
C SER A 205 0.29 33.79 0.83
N HIS A 206 -0.42 32.71 1.15
CA HIS A 206 -1.11 32.51 2.42
C HIS A 206 -0.36 31.57 3.38
N LYS A 207 0.84 31.12 3.01
CA LYS A 207 1.73 30.37 3.88
C LYS A 207 2.36 31.31 4.90
N LYS A 208 2.11 31.06 6.18
CA LYS A 208 2.74 31.75 7.33
C LYS A 208 3.67 30.81 8.08
#